data_AF-S4RGM3-F1
#
_entry.id   AF-S4RGM3-F1
#
_cell.length_a   1.000
_cell.length_b   1.000
_cell.length_c   1.000
_cell.angle_alpha   90.00
_cell.angle_beta   90.00
_cell.angle_gamma   90.00
#
_symmetry.space_group_name_H-M   'P 1'
#
loop_
_entity.id
_entity.type
_entity.pdbx_description
1 polymer ?
#
loop_
_entity_poly.entity_id
_entity_poly.type
_entity_poly.pdbx_seq_one_letter_code
_entity_poly.pdbx_strand_id
1 'polypeptide(L)'
;QVPEAIRKCQRAGITVRMVTGDNINTARAIAVKCGILHPGEDFLCLEGKDFNRRIRNEQGEIEQERIDKIWPKLRVLARSSPTDKHTLVKGRTDCTSNQKLCLLPKEGDALT
;
A
#
# COMPACT_ATOMS: atom_id res chain seq x y z
N GLN A 1 5.05 -17.76 -7.99
CA GLN A 1 5.19 -17.76 -6.52
C GLN A 1 4.71 -16.48 -5.81
N VAL A 2 4.54 -15.32 -6.45
CA VAL A 2 3.92 -14.13 -5.80
C VAL A 2 2.44 -13.92 -6.21
N PRO A 3 2.07 -13.97 -7.50
CA PRO A 3 0.67 -13.71 -7.91
C PRO A 3 -0.33 -14.75 -7.40
N GLU A 4 0.08 -16.01 -7.23
CA GLU A 4 -0.79 -17.05 -6.69
C GLU A 4 -1.10 -16.84 -5.20
N ALA A 5 -0.11 -16.44 -4.41
CA ALA A 5 -0.31 -16.11 -3.00
C ALA A 5 -1.25 -14.92 -2.83
N ILE A 6 -1.10 -13.89 -3.68
CA ILE A 6 -1.99 -12.72 -3.69
C ILE A 6 -3.42 -13.13 -4.01
N ARG A 7 -3.62 -13.96 -5.04
CA ARG A 7 -4.95 -14.49 -5.39
C ARG A 7 -5.56 -15.33 -4.26
N LYS A 8 -4.76 -16.15 -3.56
CA LYS A 8 -5.24 -16.91 -2.38
C LYS A 8 -5.70 -15.96 -1.26
N CYS A 9 -4.92 -14.92 -0.96
CA CYS A 9 -5.30 -13.91 0.02
C CYS A 9 -6.60 -13.18 -0.38
N GLN A 10 -6.71 -12.75 -1.64
CA GLN A 10 -7.90 -12.06 -2.14
C GLN A 10 -9.14 -12.96 -2.08
N ARG A 11 -9.03 -14.25 -2.44
CA ARG A 11 -10.12 -15.23 -2.29
C ARG A 11 -10.55 -15.44 -0.84
N ALA A 12 -9.64 -15.26 0.11
CA ALA A 12 -9.93 -15.29 1.54
C ALA A 12 -10.51 -13.95 2.08
N GLY A 13 -10.84 -12.99 1.20
CA GLY A 13 -11.35 -11.68 1.59
C GLY A 13 -10.28 -10.73 2.13
N ILE A 14 -9.00 -11.03 1.93
CA ILE A 14 -7.89 -10.21 2.43
C ILE A 14 -7.46 -9.21 1.36
N THR A 15 -7.54 -7.92 1.69
CA THR A 15 -7.03 -6.85 0.83
C THR A 15 -5.51 -6.75 0.90
N VAL A 16 -4.85 -7.13 -0.19
CA VAL A 16 -3.41 -6.98 -0.36
C VAL A 16 -3.08 -5.54 -0.79
N ARG A 17 -2.05 -4.95 -0.18
CA ARG A 17 -1.51 -3.63 -0.55
C ARG A 17 0.00 -3.71 -0.67
N MET A 18 0.55 -3.08 -1.70
CA MET A 18 1.99 -3.02 -1.94
C MET A 18 2.59 -1.79 -1.25
N VAL A 19 3.70 -1.98 -0.53
CA VAL A 19 4.53 -0.90 0.00
C VAL A 19 5.96 -1.16 -0.43
N THR A 20 6.56 -0.22 -1.15
CA THR A 20 7.89 -0.37 -1.73
C THR A 20 8.66 0.95 -1.70
N GLY A 21 10.00 0.85 -1.68
CA GLY A 21 10.91 1.97 -1.92
C GLY A 21 11.12 2.30 -3.40
N ASP A 22 10.46 1.59 -4.33
CA ASP A 22 10.51 1.88 -5.77
C ASP A 22 9.82 3.18 -6.16
N ASN A 23 10.10 3.63 -7.38
CA ASN A 23 9.31 4.65 -8.06
C ASN A 23 7.86 4.17 -8.26
N ILE A 24 6.90 5.10 -8.17
CA ILE A 24 5.47 4.83 -8.36
C ILE A 24 5.15 4.15 -9.69
N ASN A 25 5.85 4.48 -10.77
CA ASN A 25 5.59 3.87 -12.08
C ASN A 25 5.94 2.37 -12.08
N THR A 26 7.10 2.02 -11.53
CA THR A 26 7.55 0.63 -11.39
C THR A 26 6.64 -0.14 -10.44
N ALA A 27 6.34 0.45 -9.29
CA ALA A 27 5.45 -0.15 -8.29
C ALA A 27 4.05 -0.44 -8.88
N ARG A 28 3.49 0.51 -9.65
CA ARG A 28 2.22 0.33 -10.34
C ARG A 28 2.28 -0.81 -11.36
N ALA A 29 3.34 -0.88 -12.17
CA ALA A 29 3.50 -1.94 -13.15
C ALA A 29 3.56 -3.32 -12.49
N ILE A 30 4.33 -3.46 -11.40
CA ILE A 30 4.41 -4.70 -10.62
C ILE A 30 3.05 -5.01 -9.98
N ALA A 31 2.36 -4.01 -9.41
CA ALA A 31 1.05 -4.18 -8.78
C ALA A 31 0.00 -4.71 -9.77
N VAL A 32 0.00 -4.23 -11.02
CA VAL A 32 -0.86 -4.75 -12.09
C VAL A 32 -0.50 -6.19 -12.45
N LYS A 33 0.80 -6.48 -12.66
CA LYS A 33 1.28 -7.85 -12.97
C LYS A 33 0.93 -8.85 -11.86
N CYS A 34 0.98 -8.41 -10.60
CA CYS A 34 0.69 -9.24 -9.44
C CYS A 34 -0.81 -9.37 -9.13
N GLY A 35 -1.68 -8.62 -9.81
CA GLY A 35 -3.13 -8.61 -9.55
C GLY A 35 -3.52 -7.84 -8.28
N ILE A 36 -2.66 -6.94 -7.78
CA ILE A 36 -2.99 -6.03 -6.66
C ILE A 36 -3.83 -4.85 -7.15
N LEU A 37 -3.58 -4.41 -8.38
CA LEU A 37 -4.30 -3.33 -9.05
C LEU A 37 -4.94 -3.91 -10.32
N HIS A 38 -6.26 -3.84 -10.47
CA HIS A 38 -6.90 -4.22 -11.73
C HIS A 38 -7.20 -2.98 -12.59
N PRO A 39 -7.02 -3.08 -13.92
CA PRO A 39 -7.44 -2.02 -14.84
C PRO A 39 -8.93 -1.73 -14.66
N GLY A 40 -9.30 -0.45 -14.52
CA GLY A 40 -10.69 -0.02 -14.34
C GLY A 40 -11.14 0.15 -12.88
N GLU A 41 -10.32 -0.23 -11.91
CA GLU A 41 -10.60 0.03 -10.49
C GLU A 41 -10.12 1.45 -10.08
N ASP A 42 -10.95 2.16 -9.29
CA ASP A 42 -10.62 3.48 -8.73
C ASP A 42 -9.73 3.37 -7.48
N PHE A 43 -8.55 2.75 -7.64
CA PHE A 43 -7.58 2.57 -6.59
C PHE A 43 -6.41 3.56 -6.68
N LEU A 44 -5.94 3.99 -5.52
CA LEU A 44 -4.89 5.00 -5.37
C LEU A 44 -3.51 4.35 -5.28
N CYS A 45 -2.60 4.89 -6.09
CA CYS A 45 -1.16 4.72 -5.96
C CYS A 45 -0.57 6.05 -5.48
N LEU A 46 0.18 6.05 -4.38
CA LEU A 46 0.78 7.26 -3.81
C LEU A 46 2.25 7.05 -3.51
N GLU A 47 3.02 8.13 -3.56
CA GLU A 47 4.37 8.15 -2.98
C GLU A 47 4.30 8.50 -1.50
N GLY A 48 5.30 8.06 -0.71
CA GLY A 48 5.39 8.34 0.73
C GLY A 48 5.27 9.84 1.07
N LYS A 49 5.87 10.72 0.24
CA LYS A 49 5.77 12.18 0.39
C LYS A 49 4.32 12.68 0.26
N ASP A 50 3.56 12.15 -0.70
CA ASP A 50 2.20 12.58 -1.01
C ASP A 50 1.22 12.01 0.01
N PHE A 51 1.47 10.77 0.45
CA PHE A 51 0.76 10.16 1.57
C PHE A 51 0.93 10.99 2.84
N ASN A 52 2.17 11.31 3.25
CA ASN A 52 2.43 12.14 4.42
C ASN A 52 1.79 13.52 4.33
N ARG A 53 1.83 14.16 3.16
CA ARG A 53 1.19 15.47 2.96
C ARG A 53 -0.33 15.39 3.13
N ARG A 54 -0.96 14.31 2.65
CA ARG A 54 -2.41 14.16 2.74
C ARG A 54 -2.91 13.83 4.12
N ILE A 55 -2.17 13.03 4.88
CA ILE A 55 -2.57 12.64 6.24
C ILE A 55 -2.27 13.71 7.28
N ARG A 56 -1.44 14.72 6.95
CA ARG A 56 -1.07 15.79 7.89
C ARG A 56 -1.93 17.04 7.72
N ASN A 57 -2.23 17.70 8.84
CA ASN A 57 -2.89 18.99 8.88
C ASN A 57 -1.90 20.16 8.65
N GLU A 58 -2.40 21.40 8.69
CA GLU A 58 -1.56 22.61 8.56
C GLU A 58 -0.52 22.74 9.68
N GLN A 59 -0.75 22.09 10.82
CA GLN A 59 0.14 22.06 11.98
C GLN A 59 1.16 20.92 11.91
N GLY A 60 1.10 20.07 10.88
CA GLY A 60 2.00 18.92 10.68
C GLY A 60 1.62 17.66 11.45
N GLU A 61 0.48 17.65 12.14
CA GLU A 61 -0.04 16.52 12.92
C GLU A 61 -0.83 15.55 12.04
N ILE A 62 -0.82 14.27 12.40
CA ILE A 62 -1.50 13.22 11.64
C ILE A 62 -3.00 13.23 11.99
N GLU A 63 -3.83 13.49 10.99
CA GLU A 63 -5.29 13.40 11.09
C GLU A 63 -5.78 12.00 10.71
N GLN A 64 -6.36 11.29 11.68
CA GLN A 64 -6.87 9.94 11.49
C GLN A 64 -8.01 9.88 10.45
N GLU A 65 -8.92 10.86 10.43
CA GLU A 65 -10.01 10.92 9.46
C GLU A 65 -9.52 10.97 8.00
N ARG A 66 -8.37 11.59 7.75
CA ARG A 66 -7.77 11.65 6.41
C ARG A 66 -7.20 10.30 6.02
N ILE A 67 -6.59 9.58 6.96
CA ILE A 67 -6.13 8.20 6.76
C ILE A 67 -7.32 7.33 6.36
N ASP A 68 -8.44 7.41 7.09
CA ASP A 68 -9.62 6.57 6.86
C ASP A 68 -10.28 6.83 5.49
N LYS A 69 -10.19 8.05 4.95
CA LYS A 69 -10.66 8.37 3.59
C LYS A 69 -9.75 7.79 2.50
N ILE A 70 -8.44 7.74 2.73
CA ILE A 70 -7.45 7.28 1.74
C ILE A 70 -7.29 5.77 1.79
N TRP A 71 -7.37 5.18 2.99
CA TRP A 71 -7.08 3.78 3.28
C TRP A 71 -7.86 2.76 2.42
N PRO A 72 -9.18 2.92 2.17
CA PRO A 72 -9.96 1.98 1.37
C PRO A 72 -9.48 1.91 -0.07
N LYS A 73 -9.10 3.07 -0.63
CA LYS A 73 -8.66 3.20 -2.02
C LYS A 73 -7.15 2.94 -2.19
N LEU A 74 -6.34 3.14 -1.17
CA LEU A 74 -4.89 2.94 -1.26
C LEU A 74 -4.56 1.47 -1.56
N ARG A 75 -3.80 1.24 -2.64
CA ARG A 75 -3.27 -0.08 -3.02
C ARG A 75 -1.76 -0.13 -3.12
N VAL A 76 -1.13 0.98 -3.51
CA VAL A 76 0.32 1.06 -3.70
C VAL A 76 0.86 2.28 -2.97
N LEU A 77 1.82 2.05 -2.08
CA LEU A 77 2.65 3.10 -1.47
C LEU A 77 4.08 2.95 -1.97
N ALA A 78 4.51 3.85 -2.84
CA ALA A 78 5.83 3.90 -3.45
C ALA A 78 6.76 4.86 -2.69
N ARG A 79 8.07 4.73 -2.88
CA ARG A 79 9.10 5.51 -2.15
C ARG A 79 8.84 5.61 -0.64
N SER A 80 8.32 4.55 -0.03
CA SER A 80 7.95 4.58 1.38
C SER A 80 9.20 4.61 2.27
N SER A 81 9.26 5.54 3.20
CA SER A 81 10.25 5.54 4.27
C SER A 81 9.86 4.56 5.40
N PRO A 82 10.81 4.14 6.26
CA PRO A 82 10.48 3.35 7.46
C PRO A 82 9.43 4.05 8.32
N THR A 83 9.54 5.38 8.46
CA THR A 83 8.59 6.24 9.18
C THR A 83 7.19 6.14 8.58
N ASP A 84 7.05 6.12 7.26
CA ASP A 84 5.75 6.02 6.58
C ASP A 84 5.08 4.69 6.91
N LYS A 85 5.84 3.59 6.92
CA LYS A 85 5.35 2.28 7.31
C LYS A 85 4.89 2.27 8.76
N HIS A 86 5.64 2.89 9.67
CA HIS A 86 5.23 3.01 11.07
C HIS A 86 3.96 3.83 11.24
N THR A 87 3.85 4.98 10.56
CA THR A 87 2.63 5.81 10.57
C THR A 87 1.43 5.04 10.05
N LEU A 88 1.63 4.26 8.98
CA LEU A 88 0.60 3.46 8.35
C LEU A 88 0.11 2.31 9.25
N VAL A 89 1.01 1.69 10.02
CA VAL A 89 0.64 0.65 11.00
C VAL A 89 -0.03 1.29 12.21
N LYS A 90 0.55 2.36 12.77
CA LYS A 90 0.03 3.05 13.97
C LYS A 90 -1.37 3.61 13.73
N GLY A 91 -1.57 4.33 12.63
CA GLY A 91 -2.88 4.88 12.24
C GLY A 91 -3.92 3.82 11.85
N ARG A 92 -3.62 2.52 11.97
CA ARG A 92 -4.60 1.45 11.76
C ARG A 92 -4.85 0.59 13.00
N THR A 93 -4.09 0.80 14.07
CA THR A 93 -4.11 -0.08 15.26
C THR A 93 -5.47 -0.06 15.99
N ASP A 94 -6.36 0.88 15.69
CA ASP A 94 -7.67 1.01 16.33
C ASP A 94 -8.85 0.32 15.60
N CYS A 95 -8.63 -0.39 14.48
CA CYS A 95 -9.71 -1.15 13.84
C CYS A 95 -9.29 -2.57 13.47
N THR A 96 -9.69 -3.50 14.33
CA THR A 96 -9.64 -4.94 14.12
C THR A 96 -10.45 -5.31 12.88
N SER A 97 -9.85 -6.12 11.99
CA SER A 97 -10.46 -7.20 11.18
C SER A 97 -9.96 -7.24 9.72
N ASN A 98 -9.22 -8.31 9.38
CA ASN A 98 -9.04 -8.89 8.03
C ASN A 98 -8.28 -8.13 6.92
N GLN A 99 -7.16 -7.45 7.21
CA GLN A 99 -6.33 -6.88 6.13
C GLN A 99 -4.83 -7.08 6.37
N LYS A 100 -4.28 -8.22 5.93
CA LYS A 100 -2.83 -8.50 5.98
C LYS A 100 -2.10 -7.69 4.90
N LEU A 101 -1.13 -6.89 5.33
CA LEU A 101 -0.25 -6.12 4.46
C LEU A 101 0.89 -7.03 3.97
N CYS A 102 0.85 -7.47 2.71
CA CYS A 102 1.98 -8.19 2.11
C CYS A 102 2.94 -7.19 1.47
N LEU A 103 4.11 -7.03 2.10
CA LEU A 103 5.24 -6.32 1.52
C LEU A 103 5.87 -7.23 0.47
N LEU A 104 5.85 -6.82 -0.79
CA LEU A 104 6.59 -7.52 -1.82
C LEU A 104 8.02 -6.97 -1.84
N PRO A 105 9.06 -7.80 -1.65
CA PRO A 105 10.42 -7.38 -1.94
C PRO A 105 10.55 -7.08 -3.44
N LYS A 106 11.49 -6.21 -3.79
CA LYS A 106 11.78 -5.89 -5.19
C LYS A 106 12.10 -7.17 -5.96
N GLU A 107 11.66 -7.28 -7.22
CA GLU A 107 12.14 -8.29 -8.18
C GLU A 107 13.61 -8.02 -8.58
N GLY A 108 14.50 -7.84 -7.59
CA GLY A 108 15.93 -7.62 -7.77
C GLY A 108 16.81 -8.80 -7.32
N ASP A 109 16.23 -9.84 -6.72
CA ASP A 109 16.97 -11.00 -6.16
C ASP A 109 16.33 -12.36 -6.54
N ALA A 110 15.76 -12.48 -7.74
CA ALA A 110 15.19 -13.76 -8.20
C ALA A 110 15.44 -14.10 -9.68
N LEU A 111 16.36 -13.38 -10.33
CA LEU A 111 16.86 -13.70 -11.68
C LEU A 111 18.36 -13.43 -11.75
N THR A 112 19.14 -14.20 -10.99
CA THR A 112 20.47 -14.69 -11.39
C THR A 112 20.64 -16.07 -10.77
#